data_AF-A0A399EKP5-F1
#
_entry.id   AF-A0A399EKP5-F1
#
_cell.length_a   1.000
_cell.length_b   1.000
_cell.length_c   1.000
_cell.angle_alpha   90.00
_cell.angle_beta   90.00
_cell.angle_gamma   90.00
#
_symmetry.space_group_name_H-M   'P 1'
#
loop_
_entity.id
_entity.type
_entity.pdbx_description
1 polymer ?
#
loop_
_entity_poly.entity_id
_entity_poly.type
_entity_poly.pdbx_seq_one_letter_code
_entity_poly.pdbx_strand_id
1 'polypeptide(L)'
;MLALGEILLLLGVLGVVVWILSAPGRPPQDERLERALAELHRHQSRLGKPLRGLVSQAIRYGQELRGLRRSMAELERRLAERQTAGSASISTTRERLQARYEQLAQAYEGGVELLENLGTELLLWQGPESPRGFEELEAFRSSLRELLSRPKD
;
A
#
# COMPACT_ATOMS: atom_id res chain seq x y z
N MET A 1 -8.09 -51.04 -9.79
CA MET A 1 -6.99 -50.12 -10.15
C MET A 1 -7.42 -48.64 -10.20
N LEU A 2 -8.58 -48.26 -9.64
CA LEU A 2 -9.08 -46.85 -9.64
C LEU A 2 -8.73 -46.08 -8.35
N ALA A 3 -8.60 -46.77 -7.20
CA ALA A 3 -8.39 -46.13 -5.91
C ALA A 3 -7.02 -45.43 -5.76
N LEU A 4 -5.97 -45.92 -6.44
CA LEU A 4 -4.62 -45.36 -6.27
C LEU A 4 -4.50 -43.98 -6.95
N GLY A 5 -5.14 -43.80 -8.12
CA GLY A 5 -5.14 -42.52 -8.83
C GLY A 5 -5.92 -41.44 -8.09
N GLU A 6 -7.02 -41.83 -7.43
CA GLU A 6 -7.86 -40.93 -6.63
C GLU A 6 -7.14 -40.46 -5.36
N ILE A 7 -6.40 -41.37 -4.70
CA ILE A 7 -5.55 -41.04 -3.54
C ILE A 7 -4.43 -40.07 -3.94
N LEU A 8 -3.77 -40.31 -5.08
CA LEU A 8 -2.71 -39.42 -5.57
C LEU A 8 -3.26 -38.03 -5.94
N LEU A 9 -4.47 -37.97 -6.49
CA LEU A 9 -5.14 -36.71 -6.81
C LEU A 9 -5.49 -35.93 -5.55
N LEU A 10 -6.03 -36.60 -4.52
CA LEU A 10 -6.31 -35.99 -3.21
C LEU A 10 -5.04 -35.47 -2.54
N LEU A 11 -3.93 -36.22 -2.63
CA LEU A 11 -2.62 -35.79 -2.13
C LEU A 11 -2.08 -34.56 -2.88
N GLY A 12 -2.26 -34.51 -4.21
CA GLY A 12 -1.90 -33.36 -5.03
C GLY A 12 -2.70 -32.10 -4.66
N VAL A 13 -4.02 -32.23 -4.52
CA VAL A 13 -4.89 -31.13 -4.09
C VAL A 13 -4.52 -30.66 -2.69
N LEU A 14 -4.27 -31.58 -1.76
CA LEU A 14 -3.84 -31.26 -0.40
C LEU A 14 -2.51 -30.52 -0.40
N GLY A 15 -1.55 -30.96 -1.23
CA GLY A 15 -0.26 -30.28 -1.39
C GLY A 15 -0.41 -28.85 -1.91
N VAL A 16 -1.29 -28.62 -2.90
CA VAL A 16 -1.57 -27.28 -3.42
C VAL A 16 -2.25 -26.40 -2.37
N VAL A 17 -3.21 -26.93 -1.62
CA VAL A 17 -3.88 -26.19 -0.52
C VAL A 17 -2.89 -25.80 0.56
N VAL A 18 -2.03 -26.73 1.00
CA VAL A 18 -0.99 -26.43 1.99
C VAL A 18 0.01 -25.41 1.44
N TRP A 19 0.37 -25.49 0.16
CA TRP A 19 1.28 -24.54 -0.47
C TRP A 19 0.69 -23.13 -0.55
N ILE A 20 -0.59 -22.99 -0.91
CA ILE A 20 -1.30 -21.71 -0.91
C ILE A 20 -1.42 -21.13 0.51
N LEU A 21 -1.71 -21.96 1.50
CA LEU A 21 -1.82 -21.54 2.91
C LEU A 21 -0.47 -21.21 3.55
N SER A 22 0.61 -21.84 3.08
CA SER A 22 1.97 -21.65 3.60
C SER A 22 2.77 -20.61 2.82
N ALA A 23 2.22 -20.07 1.73
CA ALA A 23 2.83 -18.94 1.04
C ALA A 23 2.91 -17.78 2.05
N PRO A 24 4.11 -17.24 2.33
CA PRO A 24 4.23 -16.08 3.21
C PRO A 24 3.39 -14.97 2.60
N GLY A 25 2.29 -14.62 3.28
CA GLY A 25 1.47 -13.50 2.89
C GLY A 25 2.35 -12.27 2.73
N ARG A 26 2.09 -11.45 1.71
CA ARG A 26 2.73 -10.13 1.63
C ARG A 26 2.55 -9.47 3.00
N PRO A 27 3.62 -8.91 3.60
CA PRO A 27 3.49 -8.24 4.88
C PRO A 27 2.40 -7.20 4.77
N PRO A 28 1.56 -7.03 5.80
CA PRO A 28 0.48 -6.08 5.76
C PRO A 28 1.02 -4.72 5.34
N GLN A 29 0.25 -4.04 4.49
CA GLN A 29 0.60 -2.76 3.86
C GLN A 29 1.10 -1.70 4.86
N ASP A 30 0.61 -1.75 6.10
CA ASP A 30 1.04 -0.86 7.19
C ASP A 30 2.48 -1.18 7.65
N GLU A 31 2.87 -2.45 7.73
CA GLU A 31 4.26 -2.85 8.05
C GLU A 31 5.25 -2.45 6.96
N ARG A 32 4.83 -2.54 5.70
CA ARG A 32 5.64 -2.09 4.54
C ARG A 32 5.94 -0.60 4.62
N LEU A 33 4.91 0.22 4.86
CA LEU A 33 5.07 1.66 5.04
C LEU A 33 6.01 1.99 6.21
N GLU A 34 5.82 1.33 7.37
CA GLU A 34 6.67 1.55 8.53
C GLU A 34 8.14 1.18 8.27
N ARG A 35 8.37 0.07 7.56
CA ARG A 35 9.73 -0.35 7.18
C ARG A 35 10.38 0.66 6.24
N ALA A 36 9.68 1.09 5.20
CA ALA A 36 10.18 2.09 4.25
C ALA A 36 10.51 3.42 4.96
N LEU A 37 9.63 3.88 5.85
CA LEU A 37 9.88 5.08 6.65
C LEU A 37 11.08 4.94 7.59
N ALA A 38 11.25 3.78 8.21
CA ALA A 38 12.38 3.51 9.10
C ALA A 38 13.71 3.46 8.33
N GLU A 39 13.71 2.95 7.10
CA GLU A 39 14.87 2.99 6.20
C GLU A 39 15.23 4.42 5.83
N LEU A 40 14.25 5.22 5.39
CA LEU A 40 14.45 6.63 5.06
C LEU A 40 15.02 7.43 6.24
N HIS A 41 14.52 7.23 7.47
CA HIS A 41 15.08 7.86 8.67
C HIS A 41 16.52 7.44 8.95
N ARG A 42 16.84 6.14 8.79
CA ARG A 42 18.20 5.64 8.97
C ARG A 42 19.17 6.31 7.99
N HIS A 43 18.76 6.44 6.73
CA HIS A 43 19.56 7.12 5.71
C HIS A 43 19.69 8.62 5.95
N GLN A 44 18.63 9.30 6.40
CA GLN A 44 18.63 10.75 6.64
C GLN A 44 19.80 11.25 7.52
N SER A 45 20.20 10.45 8.51
CA SER A 45 21.31 10.77 9.41
C SER A 45 22.69 10.72 8.73
N ARG A 46 22.83 9.89 7.69
CA ARG A 46 24.08 9.59 6.97
C ARG A 46 24.27 10.41 5.69
N LEU A 47 23.22 11.08 5.23
CA LEU A 47 23.21 11.83 3.97
C LEU A 47 23.67 13.29 4.14
N GLY A 48 24.28 13.83 3.09
CA GLY A 48 24.64 15.24 3.00
C GLY A 48 23.44 16.19 3.00
N LYS A 49 23.69 17.48 3.26
CA LYS A 49 22.66 18.54 3.29
C LYS A 49 21.63 18.51 2.14
N PRO A 50 22.00 18.36 0.85
CA PRO A 50 21.03 18.42 -0.24
C PRO A 50 20.00 17.28 -0.20
N LEU A 51 20.44 16.06 0.10
CA LEU A 51 19.55 14.89 0.16
C LEU A 51 18.69 14.85 1.42
N ARG A 52 19.16 15.43 2.53
CA ARG A 52 18.39 15.47 3.78
C ARG A 52 17.06 16.20 3.61
N GLY A 53 17.01 17.25 2.78
CA GLY A 53 15.78 17.96 2.45
C GLY A 53 14.77 17.07 1.71
N LEU A 54 15.24 16.36 0.68
CA LEU A 54 14.43 15.45 -0.13
C LEU A 54 13.89 14.27 0.70
N VAL A 55 14.74 13.65 1.54
CA VAL A 55 14.31 12.58 2.45
C VAL A 55 13.27 13.07 3.46
N SER A 56 13.40 14.31 3.94
CA SER A 56 12.40 14.90 4.84
C SER A 56 11.04 15.07 4.15
N GLN A 57 11.02 15.37 2.85
CA GLN A 57 9.79 15.41 2.06
C GLN A 57 9.19 14.02 1.89
N ALA A 58 10.00 13.00 1.59
CA ALA A 58 9.53 11.61 1.48
C ALA A 58 8.95 11.10 2.81
N ILE A 59 9.59 11.42 3.93
CA ILE A 59 9.05 11.10 5.26
C ILE A 59 7.70 11.79 5.49
N ARG A 60 7.58 13.07 5.11
CA ARG A 60 6.30 13.80 5.22
C ARG A 60 5.22 13.16 4.34
N TYR A 61 5.55 12.74 3.13
CA TYR A 61 4.64 12.00 2.26
C TYR A 61 4.17 10.68 2.91
N GLY A 62 5.07 9.92 3.54
CA GLY A 62 4.65 8.73 4.28
C GLY A 62 3.74 9.02 5.48
N GLN A 63 3.86 10.19 6.13
CA GLN A 63 2.86 10.63 7.12
C GLN A 63 1.50 10.96 6.48
N GLU A 64 1.48 11.55 5.29
CA GLU A 64 0.26 11.79 4.52
C GLU A 64 -0.41 10.44 4.15
N LEU A 65 0.37 9.41 3.78
CA LEU A 65 -0.12 8.04 3.54
C LEU A 65 -0.74 7.39 4.79
N ARG A 66 -0.18 7.60 5.99
CA ARG A 66 -0.83 7.15 7.23
C ARG A 66 -2.19 7.80 7.42
N GLY A 67 -2.35 9.07 7.02
CA GLY A 67 -3.63 9.76 7.00
C GLY A 67 -4.63 9.10 6.04
N LEU A 68 -4.17 8.74 4.84
CA LEU A 68 -4.96 8.02 3.85
C LEU A 68 -5.45 6.66 4.37
N ARG A 69 -4.57 5.88 5.04
CA ARG A 69 -4.94 4.59 5.65
C ARG A 69 -6.07 4.72 6.67
N ARG A 70 -6.03 5.77 7.50
CA ARG A 70 -7.11 6.03 8.48
C ARG A 70 -8.45 6.29 7.77
N SER A 71 -8.44 7.06 6.70
CA SER A 71 -9.63 7.31 5.87
C SER A 71 -10.18 6.02 5.24
N MET A 72 -9.29 5.13 4.77
CA MET A 72 -9.69 3.82 4.28
C MET A 72 -10.33 2.95 5.37
N ALA A 73 -9.75 2.91 6.57
CA ALA A 73 -10.30 2.16 7.70
C ALA A 73 -11.70 2.67 8.10
N GLU A 74 -11.97 3.98 7.97
CA GLU A 74 -13.30 4.54 8.18
C GLU A 74 -14.30 4.08 7.09
N LEU A 75 -13.86 4.02 5.83
CA LEU A 75 -14.68 3.50 4.72
C LEU A 75 -14.99 2.01 4.89
N GLU A 76 -14.00 1.20 5.28
CA GLU A 76 -14.18 -0.22 5.58
C GLU A 76 -15.26 -0.43 6.66
N ARG A 77 -15.22 0.36 7.75
CA ARG A 77 -16.25 0.31 8.81
C ARG A 77 -17.63 0.66 8.27
N ARG A 78 -17.77 1.75 7.52
CA ARG A 78 -19.05 2.16 6.91
C ARG A 78 -19.59 1.13 5.92
N LEU A 79 -18.72 0.46 5.17
CA LEU A 79 -19.09 -0.63 4.26
C LEU A 79 -19.58 -1.86 5.03
N ALA A 80 -18.94 -2.20 6.16
CA ALA A 80 -19.35 -3.30 7.03
C ALA A 80 -20.70 -3.02 7.73
N GLU A 81 -20.91 -1.81 8.24
CA GLU A 81 -22.17 -1.36 8.85
C GLU A 81 -23.35 -1.41 7.86
N ARG A 82 -23.13 -1.08 6.59
CA ARG A 82 -24.17 -1.16 5.55
C ARG A 82 -24.42 -2.58 5.07
N GLN A 83 -23.44 -3.49 5.18
CA GLN A 83 -23.62 -4.91 4.87
C GLN A 83 -24.57 -5.58 5.86
N THR A 84 -24.52 -5.21 7.14
CA THR A 84 -25.38 -5.78 8.18
C THR A 84 -26.80 -5.19 8.17
N ALA A 85 -27.01 -4.01 7.58
CA ALA A 85 -28.30 -3.30 7.57
C ALA A 85 -29.32 -3.76 6.50
N GLY A 86 -28.99 -4.72 5.62
CA GLY A 86 -29.98 -5.51 4.86
C GLY A 86 -30.96 -4.77 3.94
N SER A 87 -30.59 -3.66 3.27
CA SER A 87 -31.50 -2.95 2.35
C SER A 87 -31.03 -2.97 0.88
N ALA A 88 -31.91 -3.40 -0.02
CA ALA A 88 -31.69 -3.53 -1.47
C ALA A 88 -31.59 -2.18 -2.22
N SER A 89 -31.93 -1.05 -1.58
CA SER A 89 -31.76 0.31 -2.13
C SER A 89 -30.33 0.86 -2.00
N ILE A 90 -29.38 0.05 -1.51
CA ILE A 90 -28.02 0.42 -1.10
C ILE A 90 -26.97 0.13 -2.18
N SER A 91 -27.30 -0.54 -3.29
CA SER A 91 -26.29 -1.00 -4.28
C SER A 91 -25.45 0.14 -4.86
N THR A 92 -26.07 1.21 -5.34
CA THR A 92 -25.35 2.34 -5.97
C THR A 92 -24.50 3.14 -4.99
N THR A 93 -24.96 3.31 -3.75
CA THR A 93 -24.15 3.99 -2.70
C THR A 93 -23.00 3.10 -2.24
N ARG A 94 -23.22 1.79 -2.16
CA ARG A 94 -22.19 0.81 -1.81
C ARG A 94 -21.13 0.70 -2.90
N GLU A 95 -21.54 0.64 -4.17
CA GLU A 95 -20.64 0.64 -5.32
C GLU A 95 -19.76 1.90 -5.33
N ARG A 96 -20.32 3.09 -5.06
CA ARG A 96 -19.54 4.33 -4.93
C ARG A 96 -18.54 4.28 -3.78
N LEU A 97 -18.95 3.79 -2.60
CA LEU A 97 -18.06 3.62 -1.45
C LEU A 97 -16.94 2.60 -1.74
N GLN A 98 -17.27 1.51 -2.41
CA GLN A 98 -16.32 0.47 -2.81
C GLN A 98 -15.32 1.00 -3.83
N ALA A 99 -15.79 1.65 -4.91
CA ALA A 99 -14.93 2.27 -5.91
C ALA A 99 -14.01 3.33 -5.30
N ARG A 100 -14.52 4.11 -4.35
CA ARG A 100 -13.71 5.08 -3.60
C ARG A 100 -12.65 4.39 -2.75
N TYR A 101 -13.00 3.32 -2.06
CA TYR A 101 -12.04 2.54 -1.28
C TYR A 101 -10.93 1.96 -2.17
N GLU A 102 -11.28 1.39 -3.32
CA GLU A 102 -10.33 0.83 -4.29
C GLU A 102 -9.37 1.89 -4.84
N GLN A 103 -9.87 3.08 -5.17
CA GLN A 103 -9.03 4.21 -5.59
C GLN A 103 -8.03 4.61 -4.51
N LEU A 104 -8.46 4.69 -3.25
CA LEU A 104 -7.58 5.05 -2.14
C LEU A 104 -6.57 3.94 -1.84
N ALA A 105 -6.99 2.67 -1.94
CA ALA A 105 -6.11 1.52 -1.80
C ALA A 105 -5.01 1.50 -2.87
N GLN A 106 -5.35 1.77 -4.13
CA GLN A 106 -4.38 1.82 -5.22
C GLN A 106 -3.39 2.97 -5.04
N ALA A 107 -3.87 4.15 -4.64
CA ALA A 107 -3.02 5.29 -4.33
C ALA A 107 -2.09 5.02 -3.12
N TYR A 108 -2.60 4.32 -2.11
CA TYR A 108 -1.81 3.92 -0.95
C TYR A 108 -0.70 2.93 -1.33
N GLU A 109 -1.02 1.87 -2.08
CA GLU A 109 -0.05 0.87 -2.53
C GLU A 109 1.06 1.52 -3.38
N GLY A 110 0.69 2.36 -4.36
CA GLY A 110 1.67 3.06 -5.20
C GLY A 110 2.54 4.03 -4.39
N GLY A 111 1.98 4.69 -3.37
CA GLY A 111 2.74 5.55 -2.48
C GLY A 111 3.72 4.81 -1.58
N VAL A 112 3.35 3.62 -1.09
CA VAL A 112 4.27 2.75 -0.32
C VAL A 112 5.40 2.24 -1.22
N GLU A 113 5.08 1.78 -2.42
CA GLU A 113 6.06 1.30 -3.39
C GLU A 113 7.07 2.40 -3.77
N LEU A 114 6.61 3.64 -3.95
CA LEU A 114 7.49 4.79 -4.17
C LEU A 114 8.47 4.98 -3.00
N LEU A 115 8.01 4.88 -1.75
CA LEU A 115 8.88 5.04 -0.58
C LEU A 115 9.88 3.88 -0.44
N GLU A 116 9.49 2.65 -0.77
CA GLU A 116 10.38 1.49 -0.81
C GLU A 116 11.46 1.66 -1.91
N ASN A 117 11.07 2.12 -3.10
CA ASN A 117 11.98 2.42 -4.20
C ASN A 117 12.95 3.54 -3.84
N LEU A 118 12.47 4.61 -3.20
CA LEU A 118 13.30 5.70 -2.68
C LEU A 118 14.34 5.21 -1.65
N GLY A 119 13.92 4.34 -0.73
CA GLY A 119 14.84 3.71 0.23
C GLY A 119 15.94 2.91 -0.46
N THR A 120 15.57 2.14 -1.49
CA THR A 120 16.48 1.34 -2.31
C THR A 120 17.43 2.20 -3.14
N GLU A 121 16.93 3.25 -3.79
CA GLU A 121 17.76 4.18 -4.56
C GLU A 121 18.78 4.88 -3.66
N LEU A 122 18.39 5.31 -2.46
CA LEU A 122 19.30 5.91 -1.49
C LEU A 122 20.40 4.97 -1.00
N LEU A 123 20.14 3.66 -0.95
CA LEU A 123 21.15 2.65 -0.62
C LEU A 123 22.22 2.52 -1.72
N LEU A 124 21.81 2.66 -2.98
CA LEU A 124 22.68 2.49 -4.15
C LEU A 124 23.28 3.80 -4.66
N TRP A 125 22.85 4.93 -4.10
CA TRP A 125 23.23 6.26 -4.57
C TRP A 125 24.70 6.58 -4.27
N GLN A 126 25.46 6.90 -5.33
CA GLN A 126 26.88 7.29 -5.27
C GLN A 126 27.21 8.55 -6.11
N GLY A 127 26.20 9.16 -6.76
CA GLY A 127 26.40 10.27 -7.70
C GLY A 127 26.26 11.66 -7.07
N PRO A 128 26.47 12.75 -7.82
CA PRO A 128 26.22 14.12 -7.35
C PRO A 128 24.76 14.59 -7.55
N GLU A 129 24.00 13.90 -8.40
CA GLU A 129 22.61 14.24 -8.79
C GLU A 129 21.59 13.66 -7.81
N SER A 130 20.37 14.21 -7.76
CA SER A 130 19.29 13.62 -6.95
C SER A 130 18.81 12.28 -7.52
N PRO A 131 18.49 11.28 -6.68
CA PRO A 131 17.85 10.04 -7.13
C PRO A 131 16.52 10.32 -7.85
N ARG A 132 16.22 9.55 -8.90
CA ARG A 132 15.06 9.77 -9.78
C ARG A 132 13.73 9.67 -9.05
N GLY A 133 13.62 8.79 -8.05
CA GLY A 133 12.39 8.67 -7.28
C GLY A 133 11.97 9.96 -6.55
N PHE A 134 12.91 10.90 -6.33
CA PHE A 134 12.58 12.21 -5.75
C PHE A 134 11.97 13.18 -6.76
N GLU A 135 12.19 12.99 -8.06
CA GLU A 135 11.54 13.79 -9.11
C GLU A 135 10.04 13.47 -9.16
N GLU A 136 9.68 12.21 -8.97
CA GLU A 136 8.29 11.73 -8.98
C GLU A 136 7.54 12.03 -7.68
N LEU A 137 8.26 12.27 -6.57
CA LEU A 137 7.68 12.46 -5.25
C LEU A 137 6.67 13.62 -5.21
N GLU A 138 6.98 14.76 -5.81
CA GLU A 138 6.07 15.92 -5.75
C GLU A 138 4.81 15.71 -6.61
N ALA A 139 4.93 14.96 -7.72
CA ALA A 139 3.79 14.55 -8.54
C ALA A 139 2.86 13.60 -7.76
N PHE A 140 3.44 12.60 -7.07
CA PHE A 140 2.69 11.68 -6.22
C PHE A 140 2.02 12.38 -5.04
N ARG A 141 2.71 13.34 -4.39
CA ARG A 141 2.14 14.17 -3.32
C ARG A 141 0.97 15.01 -3.81
N SER A 142 1.10 15.60 -5.00
CA SER A 142 0.03 16.40 -5.60
C SER A 142 -1.20 15.52 -5.90
N SER A 143 -0.99 14.35 -6.50
CA SER A 143 -2.05 13.35 -6.75
C SER A 143 -2.73 12.89 -5.46
N LEU A 144 -1.94 12.56 -4.43
CA LEU A 144 -2.47 12.16 -3.12
C LEU A 144 -3.29 13.28 -2.47
N ARG A 145 -2.82 14.53 -2.54
CA ARG A 145 -3.54 15.67 -1.99
C ARG A 145 -4.83 15.95 -2.75
N GLU A 146 -4.83 15.82 -4.07
CA GLU A 146 -6.04 15.91 -4.89
C GLU A 146 -7.06 14.83 -4.47
N LEU A 147 -6.59 13.58 -4.34
CA LEU A 147 -7.43 12.47 -3.88
C LEU A 147 -8.00 12.72 -2.49
N LEU A 148 -7.23 13.27 -1.55
CA LEU A 148 -7.69 13.59 -0.19
C LEU A 148 -8.60 14.83 -0.14
N SER A 149 -8.43 15.78 -1.07
CA SER A 149 -9.20 17.03 -1.11
C SER A 149 -10.53 16.89 -1.85
N ARG A 150 -10.70 15.84 -2.68
CA ARG A 150 -11.95 15.61 -3.41
C ARG A 150 -13.09 15.37 -2.41
N PRO A 151 -14.13 16.23 -2.38
CA PRO A 151 -15.21 16.15 -1.40
C PRO A 151 -15.99 14.84 -1.55
N LYS A 152 -16.62 14.43 -0.44
CA LYS A 152 -17.58 13.34 -0.36
C LYS A 152 -18.84 13.73 -1.14
N ASP A 153 -18.83 13.56 -2.46
CA ASP A 153 -20.04 13.63 -3.29
C ASP A 153 -20.93 12.39 -3.09
#